data_AF-A0A9E2J2R7-F1
#
_entry.id   AF-A0A9E2J2R7-F1
#
_cell.length_a   1.000
_cell.length_b   1.000
_cell.length_c   1.000
_cell.angle_alpha   90.00
_cell.angle_beta   90.00
_cell.angle_gamma   90.00
#
_symmetry.space_group_name_H-M   'P 1'
#
loop_
_entity.id
_entity.type
_entity.pdbx_description
1 polymer ?
#
loop_
_entity_poly.entity_id
_entity_poly.type
_entity_poly.pdbx_seq_one_letter_code
_entity_poly.pdbx_strand_id
1 'polypeptide(L)'
;MEIPQQVAERSDDGVIPDSVTQLPSDQESDETKPYVFSFEKYNKRLCEIESLHGNRSIKVLSTIKDVGMKLYTFEDFRNLKFTIQPIYNLGEYQKLFKGLDNDIELYEIKLTGSDRIFFFLIESVKTIYIVAIKGNHFEIGKNRR
;
A
#
# COMPACT_ATOMS: atom_id res chain seq x y z
N MET A 1 -7.13 30.66 -46.21
CA MET A 1 -7.28 30.74 -44.74
C MET A 1 -5.89 30.55 -44.16
N GLU A 2 -5.25 31.66 -43.79
CA GLU A 2 -3.92 31.69 -43.18
C GLU A 2 -4.00 31.29 -41.70
N ILE A 3 -3.10 30.41 -41.28
CA ILE A 3 -2.85 30.11 -39.87
C ILE A 3 -1.86 31.17 -39.37
N PRO A 4 -2.12 31.93 -38.28
CA PRO A 4 -1.13 32.86 -37.78
C PRO A 4 0.01 32.07 -37.14
N GLN A 5 1.21 32.11 -37.75
CA GLN A 5 2.45 31.76 -37.07
C GLN A 5 2.74 32.82 -36.02
N GLN A 6 2.53 32.51 -34.74
CA GLN A 6 3.13 33.30 -33.66
C GLN A 6 4.63 33.01 -33.62
N VAL A 7 5.39 33.92 -34.24
CA VAL A 7 6.82 34.03 -34.03
C VAL A 7 7.04 34.50 -32.60
N ALA A 8 7.65 33.68 -31.76
CA ALA A 8 8.12 34.13 -30.46
C ALA A 8 9.19 35.21 -30.69
N GLU A 9 8.86 36.46 -30.37
CA GLU A 9 9.85 37.51 -30.26
C GLU A 9 10.82 37.12 -29.13
N ARG A 10 12.09 36.88 -29.48
CA ARG A 10 13.16 36.76 -28.49
C ARG A 10 13.36 38.15 -27.87
N SER A 11 12.87 38.33 -26.65
CA SER A 11 13.30 39.41 -25.77
C SER A 11 14.78 39.20 -25.46
N ASP A 12 15.63 40.17 -25.80
CA ASP A 12 17.09 40.17 -25.57
C ASP A 12 17.47 40.65 -24.16
N ASP A 13 16.51 40.62 -23.23
CA ASP A 13 16.73 40.87 -21.81
C ASP A 13 16.24 39.62 -21.08
N GLY A 14 17.13 38.95 -20.35
CA GLY A 14 16.92 37.65 -19.69
C GLY A 14 15.90 37.63 -18.54
N VAL A 15 14.76 38.29 -18.71
CA VAL A 15 13.63 38.32 -17.79
C VAL A 15 12.49 37.55 -18.44
N ILE A 16 12.24 36.34 -17.91
CA ILE A 16 11.12 35.50 -18.30
C ILE A 16 9.82 36.24 -17.93
N PRO A 17 8.85 36.41 -18.85
CA PRO A 17 7.57 37.04 -18.53
C PRO A 17 6.81 36.26 -17.46
N ASP A 18 6.32 36.94 -16.41
CA ASP A 18 5.52 36.37 -15.31
C ASP A 18 4.22 35.67 -15.78
N SER A 19 3.83 35.84 -17.03
CA SER A 19 2.65 35.24 -17.65
C SER A 19 2.80 33.76 -18.03
N VAL A 20 3.96 33.13 -17.81
CA VAL A 20 4.18 31.69 -18.10
C VAL A 20 4.07 30.79 -16.86
N THR A 21 3.93 31.37 -15.65
CA THR A 21 4.09 30.61 -14.39
C THR A 21 2.79 30.30 -13.66
N GLN A 22 1.70 30.00 -14.37
CA GLN A 22 0.49 29.45 -13.73
C GLN A 22 -0.13 28.36 -14.61
N LEU A 23 0.50 27.19 -14.62
CA LEU A 23 -0.25 25.95 -14.85
C LEU A 23 -1.24 25.80 -13.69
N PRO A 24 -2.53 25.51 -13.94
CA PRO A 24 -3.46 25.20 -12.87
C PRO A 24 -2.99 23.90 -12.21
N SER A 25 -2.43 24.04 -11.01
CA SER A 25 -2.14 22.93 -10.11
C SER A 25 -3.45 22.44 -9.48
N ASP A 26 -4.38 21.95 -10.31
CA ASP A 26 -5.59 21.27 -9.86
C ASP A 26 -5.35 19.75 -9.73
N GLN A 27 -4.11 19.35 -9.47
CA GLN A 27 -3.85 18.05 -8.88
C GLN A 27 -3.72 18.27 -7.38
N GLU A 28 -4.81 18.03 -6.64
CA GLU A 28 -4.69 17.60 -5.24
C GLU A 28 -3.55 16.60 -5.19
N SER A 29 -2.45 16.96 -4.53
CA SER A 29 -1.34 16.04 -4.29
C SER A 29 -1.93 14.74 -3.76
N ASP A 30 -1.68 13.62 -4.43
CA ASP A 30 -2.18 12.29 -4.03
C ASP A 30 -1.77 11.92 -2.59
N GLU A 31 -0.81 12.65 -2.00
CA GLU A 31 -0.43 12.57 -0.58
C GLU A 31 -1.58 12.95 0.38
N THR A 32 -2.62 13.63 -0.11
CA THR A 32 -3.80 14.03 0.68
C THR A 32 -4.86 12.95 0.82
N LYS A 33 -4.75 11.84 0.07
CA LYS A 33 -5.74 10.76 0.09
C LYS A 33 -5.21 9.57 0.89
N PRO A 34 -6.05 8.98 1.76
CA PRO A 34 -5.66 7.75 2.44
C PRO A 34 -5.61 6.57 1.48
N TYR A 35 -4.89 5.52 1.85
CA TYR A 35 -4.87 4.30 1.05
C TYR A 35 -6.23 3.61 1.03
N VAL A 36 -6.56 3.01 -0.11
CA VAL A 36 -7.73 2.14 -0.29
C VAL A 36 -7.33 0.68 -0.12
N PHE A 37 -8.21 -0.14 0.46
CA PHE A 37 -7.99 -1.60 0.51
C PHE A 37 -8.52 -2.30 -0.73
N SER A 38 -7.71 -3.19 -1.28
CA SER A 38 -8.11 -4.15 -2.30
C SER A 38 -7.97 -5.59 -1.78
N PHE A 39 -8.98 -6.40 -2.09
CA PHE A 39 -8.96 -7.85 -1.86
C PHE A 39 -8.79 -8.63 -3.17
N GLU A 40 -8.38 -7.98 -4.27
CA GLU A 40 -8.19 -8.62 -5.57
C GLU A 40 -7.16 -9.76 -5.51
N LYS A 41 -6.09 -9.59 -4.74
CA LYS A 41 -5.03 -10.58 -4.53
C LYS A 41 -5.27 -11.48 -3.31
N TYR A 42 -6.49 -11.49 -2.78
CA TYR A 42 -6.82 -12.22 -1.56
C TYR A 42 -6.83 -13.74 -1.78
N ASN A 43 -5.94 -14.46 -1.11
CA ASN A 43 -5.82 -15.90 -1.25
C ASN A 43 -6.77 -16.64 -0.29
N LYS A 44 -8.02 -16.85 -0.72
CA LYS A 44 -9.07 -17.53 0.07
C LYS A 44 -8.63 -18.86 0.70
N ARG A 45 -7.72 -19.61 0.06
CA ARG A 45 -7.25 -20.91 0.58
C ARG A 45 -6.29 -20.79 1.76
N LEU A 46 -5.59 -19.67 1.89
CA LEU A 46 -4.66 -19.42 2.99
C LEU A 46 -5.28 -18.61 4.12
N CYS A 47 -6.43 -17.99 3.86
CA CYS A 47 -7.07 -17.08 4.77
C CYS A 47 -8.01 -17.76 5.76
N GLU A 48 -8.12 -17.14 6.92
CA GLU A 48 -8.90 -17.61 8.06
C GLU A 48 -9.94 -16.55 8.47
N ILE A 49 -10.32 -15.63 7.59
CA ILE A 49 -11.26 -14.54 7.92
C ILE A 49 -12.61 -15.07 8.39
N GLU A 50 -13.09 -16.17 7.79
CA GLU A 50 -14.35 -16.81 8.15
C GLU A 50 -14.31 -17.48 9.53
N SER A 51 -13.10 -17.84 9.99
CA SER A 51 -12.87 -18.42 11.31
C SER A 51 -12.42 -17.37 12.36
N LEU A 52 -12.39 -16.09 11.99
CA LEU A 52 -12.20 -15.01 12.96
C LEU A 52 -13.49 -14.79 13.76
N HIS A 53 -13.42 -15.05 15.05
CA HIS A 53 -14.55 -14.86 15.97
C HIS A 53 -14.18 -14.02 17.19
N GLY A 54 -15.19 -13.40 17.79
CA GLY A 54 -15.07 -12.61 19.01
C GLY A 54 -14.05 -11.47 18.90
N ASN A 55 -13.14 -11.38 19.85
CA ASN A 55 -12.18 -10.27 19.93
C ASN A 55 -11.19 -10.22 18.76
N ARG A 56 -10.98 -11.34 18.05
CA ARG A 56 -10.03 -11.40 16.92
C ARG A 56 -10.56 -10.65 15.70
N SER A 57 -11.83 -10.87 15.35
CA SER A 57 -12.46 -10.15 14.23
C SER A 57 -12.53 -8.65 14.51
N ILE A 58 -12.88 -8.26 15.74
CA ILE A 58 -12.90 -6.84 16.15
C ILE A 58 -11.52 -6.20 15.98
N LYS A 59 -10.44 -6.90 16.38
CA LYS A 59 -9.08 -6.38 16.24
C LYS A 59 -8.66 -6.23 14.78
N VAL A 60 -8.89 -7.26 13.96
CA VAL A 60 -8.58 -7.20 12.52
C VAL A 60 -9.32 -6.04 11.87
N LEU A 61 -10.63 -5.90 12.13
CA LEU A 61 -11.43 -4.80 11.59
C LEU A 61 -10.97 -3.43 12.13
N SER A 62 -10.60 -3.34 13.41
CA SER A 62 -10.06 -2.09 13.98
C SER A 62 -8.73 -1.72 13.32
N THR A 63 -7.84 -2.68 13.09
CA THR A 63 -6.57 -2.44 12.40
C THR A 63 -6.79 -1.99 10.96
N ILE A 64 -7.66 -2.68 10.21
CA ILE A 64 -8.01 -2.28 8.84
C ILE A 64 -8.59 -0.85 8.84
N LYS A 65 -9.51 -0.55 9.76
CA LYS A 65 -10.08 0.80 9.92
C LYS A 65 -9.00 1.84 10.22
N ASP A 66 -8.11 1.57 11.19
CA ASP A 66 -7.06 2.51 11.56
C ASP A 66 -6.10 2.78 10.41
N VAL A 67 -5.71 1.75 9.67
CA VAL A 67 -4.87 1.90 8.46
C VAL A 67 -5.61 2.70 7.39
N GLY A 68 -6.86 2.37 7.06
CA GLY A 68 -7.61 3.08 6.02
C GLY A 68 -7.99 4.53 6.35
N MET A 69 -7.95 4.93 7.62
CA MET A 69 -8.27 6.30 8.04
C MET A 69 -7.03 7.19 8.25
N LYS A 70 -5.88 6.59 8.52
CA LYS A 70 -4.71 7.31 9.05
C LYS A 70 -3.43 7.06 8.26
N LEU A 71 -3.43 6.14 7.30
CA LEU A 71 -2.29 5.91 6.42
C LEU A 71 -2.45 6.76 5.17
N TYR A 72 -1.55 7.73 4.98
CA TYR A 72 -1.44 8.56 3.78
C TYR A 72 -0.11 8.30 3.06
N THR A 73 0.90 7.92 3.82
CA THR A 73 2.23 7.51 3.35
C THR A 73 2.66 6.22 4.04
N PHE A 74 3.66 5.52 3.49
CA PHE A 74 4.25 4.36 4.17
C PHE A 74 4.82 4.71 5.56
N GLU A 75 5.33 5.92 5.74
CA GLU A 75 5.91 6.36 7.00
C GLU A 75 4.90 6.43 8.15
N ASP A 76 3.62 6.64 7.83
CA ASP A 76 2.54 6.71 8.81
C ASP A 76 2.33 5.41 9.58
N PHE A 77 2.79 4.28 9.04
CA PHE A 77 2.79 3.02 9.78
C PHE A 77 3.57 3.10 11.11
N ARG A 78 4.62 3.93 11.17
CA ARG A 78 5.38 4.17 12.41
C ARG A 78 4.50 4.83 13.49
N ASN A 79 3.55 5.67 13.07
CA ASN A 79 2.64 6.39 13.97
C ASN A 79 1.49 5.50 14.48
N LEU A 80 1.14 4.44 13.72
CA LEU A 80 0.03 3.54 14.06
C LEU A 80 0.36 2.49 15.12
N LYS A 81 1.61 2.46 15.62
CA LYS A 81 2.09 1.49 16.63
C LYS A 81 1.90 0.03 16.20
N PHE A 82 1.81 -0.23 14.90
CA PHE A 82 1.82 -1.58 14.36
C PHE A 82 3.25 -2.07 14.21
N THR A 83 3.50 -3.34 14.55
CA THR A 83 4.75 -3.99 14.18
C THR A 83 4.61 -4.49 12.76
N ILE A 84 5.36 -3.88 11.85
CA ILE A 84 5.40 -4.24 10.44
C ILE A 84 6.75 -4.86 10.12
N GLN A 85 6.72 -6.00 9.43
CA GLN A 85 7.93 -6.71 9.06
C GLN A 85 7.85 -7.10 7.58
N PRO A 86 8.92 -6.88 6.80
CA PRO A 86 8.99 -7.40 5.45
C PRO A 86 9.01 -8.94 5.48
N ILE A 87 8.42 -9.54 4.46
CA ILE A 87 8.35 -10.98 4.27
C ILE A 87 9.17 -11.33 3.04
N TYR A 88 9.99 -12.36 3.17
CA TYR A 88 10.78 -12.89 2.08
C TYR A 88 10.13 -14.14 1.51
N ASN A 89 10.29 -14.35 0.20
CA ASN A 89 9.75 -15.49 -0.54
C ASN A 89 10.50 -16.81 -0.21
N LEU A 90 10.39 -17.25 1.05
CA LEU A 90 11.14 -18.35 1.63
C LEU A 90 10.24 -19.22 2.52
N GLY A 91 10.50 -20.53 2.53
CA GLY A 91 9.80 -21.49 3.37
C GLY A 91 8.28 -21.45 3.18
N GLU A 92 7.54 -21.45 4.28
CA GLU A 92 6.07 -21.44 4.26
C GLU A 92 5.47 -20.14 3.68
N TYR A 93 6.22 -19.04 3.69
CA TYR A 93 5.76 -17.77 3.12
C TYR A 93 5.65 -17.79 1.60
N GLN A 94 6.30 -18.74 0.90
CA GLN A 94 6.21 -18.86 -0.57
C GLN A 94 4.76 -18.95 -1.07
N LYS A 95 3.86 -19.50 -0.24
CA LYS A 95 2.43 -19.61 -0.55
C LYS A 95 1.74 -18.25 -0.68
N LEU A 96 2.24 -17.21 0.01
CA LEU A 96 1.73 -15.84 -0.08
C LEU A 96 2.13 -15.15 -1.39
N PHE A 97 3.27 -15.50 -1.98
CA PHE A 97 3.76 -14.90 -3.22
C PHE A 97 3.10 -15.48 -4.48
N LYS A 98 2.30 -16.55 -4.34
CA LYS A 98 1.69 -17.23 -5.48
C LYS A 98 0.66 -16.31 -6.17
N GLY A 99 0.93 -15.94 -7.42
CA GLY A 99 0.05 -15.09 -8.23
C GLY A 99 0.29 -13.58 -8.04
N LEU A 100 1.38 -13.23 -7.35
CA LEU A 100 1.91 -11.88 -7.25
C LEU A 100 3.09 -11.71 -8.23
N ASP A 101 3.37 -10.46 -8.60
CA ASP A 101 4.54 -10.12 -9.39
C ASP A 101 5.83 -10.29 -8.58
N ASN A 102 6.95 -10.57 -9.27
CA ASN A 102 8.21 -10.96 -8.63
C ASN A 102 8.91 -9.82 -7.86
N ASP A 103 8.55 -8.59 -8.15
CA ASP A 103 9.08 -7.35 -7.57
C ASP A 103 8.26 -6.82 -6.40
N ILE A 104 7.16 -7.51 -6.03
CA ILE A 104 6.32 -7.08 -4.92
C ILE A 104 6.99 -7.38 -3.57
N GLU A 105 7.13 -6.34 -2.78
CA GLU A 105 7.50 -6.45 -1.37
C GLU A 105 6.27 -6.73 -0.51
N LEU A 106 6.22 -7.92 0.09
CA LEU A 106 5.19 -8.27 1.06
C LEU A 106 5.59 -7.88 2.47
N TYR A 107 4.57 -7.55 3.27
CA TYR A 107 4.68 -7.14 4.65
C TYR A 107 3.68 -7.91 5.51
N GLU A 108 4.02 -8.15 6.78
CA GLU A 108 3.05 -8.55 7.81
C GLU A 108 2.80 -7.45 8.83
N ILE A 109 1.54 -7.29 9.23
CA ILE A 109 1.16 -6.61 10.46
C ILE A 109 0.96 -7.68 11.53
N LYS A 110 1.74 -7.58 12.61
CA LYS A 110 1.53 -8.38 13.81
C LYS A 110 0.45 -7.79 14.69
N LEU A 111 -0.67 -8.52 14.80
CA LEU A 111 -1.73 -8.23 15.76
C LEU A 111 -1.39 -8.86 17.12
N THR A 112 -2.18 -8.55 18.16
CA THR A 112 -1.97 -9.14 19.49
C THR A 112 -2.09 -10.67 19.43
N GLY A 113 -1.07 -11.39 19.87
CA GLY A 113 -1.01 -12.85 19.79
C GLY A 113 -0.40 -13.37 18.48
N SER A 114 -1.05 -14.37 17.88
CA SER A 114 -0.58 -15.06 16.68
C SER A 114 -1.22 -14.56 15.37
N ASP A 115 -2.19 -13.64 15.47
CA ASP A 115 -2.92 -13.09 14.33
C ASP A 115 -2.01 -12.21 13.46
N ARG A 116 -2.13 -12.34 12.14
CA ARG A 116 -1.33 -11.62 11.14
C ARG A 116 -2.20 -11.17 9.96
N ILE A 117 -1.91 -9.96 9.47
CA ILE A 117 -2.41 -9.47 8.18
C ILE A 117 -1.21 -9.39 7.24
N PHE A 118 -1.31 -10.05 6.09
CA PHE A 118 -0.32 -10.10 5.03
C PHE A 118 -0.77 -9.20 3.89
N PHE A 119 0.07 -8.25 3.50
CA PHE A 119 -0.28 -7.24 2.50
C PHE A 119 0.93 -6.76 1.72
N PHE A 120 0.68 -6.11 0.59
CA PHE A 120 1.62 -5.20 -0.06
C PHE A 120 0.87 -3.90 -0.40
N LEU A 121 1.59 -2.88 -0.80
CA LEU A 121 1.01 -1.63 -1.27
C LEU A 121 1.68 -1.17 -2.55
N ILE A 122 0.91 -0.44 -3.35
CA ILE A 122 1.39 0.22 -4.56
C ILE A 122 1.18 1.71 -4.34
N GLU A 123 2.28 2.44 -4.18
CA GLU A 123 2.27 3.87 -3.85
C GLU A 123 1.59 4.71 -4.92
N SER A 124 1.90 4.43 -6.18
CA SER A 124 1.40 5.19 -7.35
C SER A 124 -0.11 5.15 -7.52
N VAL A 125 -0.80 4.19 -6.89
CA VAL A 125 -2.26 4.05 -6.95
C VAL A 125 -2.89 4.04 -5.56
N LYS A 126 -2.13 4.42 -4.52
CA LYS A 126 -2.55 4.48 -3.11
C LYS A 126 -3.43 3.29 -2.68
N THR A 127 -3.01 2.08 -3.03
CA THR A 127 -3.80 0.86 -2.75
C THR A 127 -3.00 -0.13 -1.92
N ILE A 128 -3.60 -0.61 -0.83
CA ILE A 128 -3.14 -1.73 -0.01
C ILE A 128 -3.86 -2.99 -0.47
N TYR A 129 -3.10 -3.97 -0.95
CA TYR A 129 -3.63 -5.26 -1.34
C TYR A 129 -3.50 -6.24 -0.18
N ILE A 130 -4.65 -6.69 0.34
CA ILE A 130 -4.69 -7.73 1.37
C ILE A 130 -4.52 -9.09 0.69
N VAL A 131 -3.43 -9.78 1.01
CA VAL A 131 -3.11 -11.11 0.47
C VAL A 131 -3.69 -12.20 1.37
N ALA A 132 -3.49 -12.06 2.68
CA ALA A 132 -4.08 -13.00 3.63
C ALA A 132 -4.30 -12.42 5.02
N ILE A 133 -5.27 -12.98 5.74
CA ILE A 133 -5.46 -12.77 7.18
C ILE A 133 -5.43 -14.13 7.83
N LYS A 134 -4.50 -14.35 8.76
CA LYS A 134 -4.32 -15.63 9.44
C LYS A 134 -4.35 -15.46 10.94
N GLY A 135 -4.88 -16.47 11.59
CA GLY A 135 -4.88 -16.59 13.03
C GLY A 135 -3.55 -17.06 13.62
N ASN A 136 -2.64 -17.57 12.79
CA ASN A 136 -1.35 -18.13 13.18
C ASN A 136 -0.22 -17.61 12.27
N HIS A 137 0.98 -17.53 12.83
CA HIS A 137 2.21 -17.21 12.11
C HIS A 137 2.68 -18.41 11.28
N PHE A 138 3.22 -18.16 10.08
CA PHE A 138 3.83 -19.23 9.27
C PHE A 138 5.13 -19.70 9.93
N GLU A 139 5.35 -21.01 10.05
CA GLU A 139 6.58 -21.51 10.64
C GLU A 139 7.74 -21.38 9.66
N ILE A 140 8.74 -20.58 10.00
CA ILE A 140 10.02 -20.54 9.30
C ILE A 140 10.96 -21.48 10.06
N GLY A 141 11.25 -22.65 9.48
CA GLY A 141 12.33 -23.51 9.95
C GLY A 141 12.08 -24.23 11.28
N LYS A 142 11.03 -25.07 11.37
CA LYS A 142 11.15 -26.24 12.25
C LYS A 142 12.06 -27.24 11.56
N ASN A 143 13.24 -27.46 12.12
CA ASN A 143 14.08 -28.61 11.81
C ASN A 143 13.18 -29.86 11.75
N ARG A 144 13.11 -30.51 10.59
CA ARG A 144 12.67 -31.91 10.51
C ARG A 144 13.61 -32.69 11.44
N ARG A 145 13.12 -33.07 12.62
CA ARG A 145 13.69 -34.14 13.41
C ARG A 145 13.08 -35.45 12.95
#